data_AF-A0A972Z029-F1
#
_entry.id   AF-A0A972Z029-F1
#
_cell.length_a   1.000
_cell.length_b   1.000
_cell.length_c   1.000
_cell.angle_alpha   90.00
_cell.angle_beta   90.00
_cell.angle_gamma   90.00
#
_symmetry.space_group_name_H-M   'P 1'
#
loop_
_entity.id
_entity.type
_entity.pdbx_description
1 polymer ?
#
loop_
_entity_poly.entity_id
_entity_poly.type
_entity_poly.pdbx_seq_one_letter_code
_entity_poly.pdbx_strand_id
1 'polypeptide(L)'
;MLKYKIRCFKFLSIALLVISSSSVFAIDTDGDGYDDSVDLFPADPLEWIDTDLDGIGNNSDPDIDGDGLLNGTDGGPDNNDDGDLAINLYDPLPRDPSEWLDTDLDGIGNNTDTDDDNDGVPDLLDVFPLNSLESLDTDLDGIGNNADSDDDGDGVLDVY
;
A
#
# COMPACT_ATOMS: atom_id res chain seq x y z
N MET A 1 13.64 44.72 47.83
CA MET A 1 13.40 45.67 46.72
C MET A 1 14.73 46.04 46.09
N LEU A 2 15.07 45.48 44.93
CA LEU A 2 16.15 46.00 44.08
C LEU A 2 15.76 45.79 42.62
N LYS A 3 16.02 46.82 41.82
CA LYS A 3 15.41 47.13 40.52
C LYS A 3 16.41 46.89 39.37
N TYR A 4 15.91 46.26 38.29
CA TYR A 4 16.33 46.31 36.86
C TYR A 4 17.76 45.97 36.42
N LYS A 5 17.88 45.11 35.40
CA LYS A 5 18.30 45.53 34.03
C LYS A 5 18.10 44.43 32.98
N ILE A 6 17.18 44.68 32.06
CA ILE A 6 17.03 43.99 30.77
C ILE A 6 18.32 44.18 29.97
N ARG A 7 18.86 43.11 29.38
CA ARG A 7 20.00 43.20 28.44
C ARG A 7 19.66 42.54 27.10
N CYS A 8 19.61 43.42 26.10
CA CYS A 8 19.94 43.25 24.69
C CYS A 8 19.47 41.99 23.96
N PHE A 9 18.39 42.16 23.20
CA PHE A 9 18.15 41.50 21.91
C PHE A 9 19.41 41.60 21.04
N LYS A 10 20.02 40.46 20.71
CA LYS A 10 20.91 40.34 19.54
C LYS A 10 20.06 39.87 18.38
N PHE A 11 19.73 40.80 17.48
CA PHE A 11 19.43 40.46 16.10
C PHE A 11 20.75 40.06 15.44
N LEU A 12 20.92 38.77 15.14
CA LEU A 12 21.82 38.33 14.10
C LEU A 12 21.21 37.09 13.44
N SER A 13 20.79 37.29 12.18
CA SER A 13 20.26 36.28 11.28
C SER A 13 21.05 34.98 11.35
N ILE A 14 20.35 33.88 11.60
CA ILE A 14 20.75 32.57 11.11
C ILE A 14 19.52 32.00 10.45
N ALA A 15 19.73 31.66 9.18
CA ALA A 15 18.74 31.31 8.19
C ALA A 15 17.64 30.40 8.73
N LEU A 16 16.40 30.72 8.37
CA LEU A 16 15.39 29.70 8.13
C LEU A 16 15.99 28.77 7.08
N LEU A 17 16.62 27.69 7.53
CA LEU A 17 16.94 26.55 6.69
C LEU A 17 15.57 25.94 6.36
N VAL A 18 14.89 26.54 5.38
CA VAL A 18 14.01 25.79 4.50
C VAL A 18 14.97 24.80 3.86
N ILE A 19 15.11 23.63 4.49
CA ILE A 19 15.48 22.46 3.72
C ILE A 19 14.27 22.30 2.83
N SER A 20 14.31 22.93 1.66
CA SER A 20 13.53 22.48 0.53
C SER A 20 13.86 21.00 0.50
N SER A 21 12.89 20.19 0.88
CA SER A 21 12.83 18.78 0.58
C SER A 21 13.36 18.68 -0.84
N SER A 22 14.60 18.23 -0.98
CA SER A 22 15.07 17.77 -2.26
C SER A 22 14.39 16.42 -2.37
N SER A 23 13.07 16.43 -2.60
CA SER A 23 12.51 15.46 -3.50
C SER A 23 13.44 15.56 -4.70
N VAL A 24 14.25 14.52 -4.89
CA VAL A 24 14.68 14.16 -6.24
C VAL A 24 13.38 14.31 -7.02
N PHE A 25 13.31 15.30 -7.91
CA PHE A 25 12.13 15.41 -8.74
C PHE A 25 12.11 14.10 -9.49
N ALA A 26 11.19 13.23 -9.09
CA ALA A 26 10.51 12.31 -9.97
C ALA A 26 10.51 12.94 -11.36
N ILE A 27 11.36 12.42 -12.24
CA ILE A 27 11.26 12.79 -13.65
C ILE A 27 10.13 11.92 -14.15
N ASP A 28 9.12 12.57 -14.72
CA ASP A 28 7.94 11.98 -15.32
C ASP A 28 7.86 12.65 -16.69
N THR A 29 8.43 11.97 -17.69
CA THR A 29 8.78 12.56 -18.98
C THR A 29 7.53 12.82 -19.83
N ASP A 30 6.50 12.01 -19.72
CA ASP A 30 5.26 12.16 -20.49
C ASP A 30 4.04 12.63 -19.65
N GLY A 31 4.17 12.65 -18.33
CA GLY A 31 3.21 13.26 -17.42
C GLY A 31 2.05 12.35 -17.03
N ASP A 32 2.22 11.03 -17.10
CA ASP A 32 1.17 10.05 -16.78
C ASP A 32 1.05 9.72 -15.29
N GLY A 33 2.02 10.18 -14.49
CA GLY A 33 2.07 10.01 -13.04
C GLY A 33 2.98 8.88 -12.56
N TYR A 34 3.64 8.16 -13.46
CA TYR A 34 4.69 7.21 -13.12
C TYR A 34 6.07 7.85 -13.33
N ASP A 35 6.97 7.67 -12.36
CA ASP A 35 8.33 8.19 -12.47
C ASP A 35 9.10 7.39 -13.55
N ASP A 36 9.89 8.06 -14.40
CA ASP A 36 10.82 7.50 -15.40
C ASP A 36 11.70 6.34 -14.88
N SER A 37 11.89 6.24 -13.56
CA SER A 37 12.69 5.17 -12.94
C SER A 37 11.95 3.84 -12.78
N VAL A 38 10.62 3.87 -12.81
CA VAL A 38 9.72 2.70 -12.69
C VAL A 38 8.84 2.53 -13.92
N ASP A 39 8.66 3.59 -14.71
CA ASP A 39 7.96 3.58 -15.98
C ASP A 39 8.79 2.89 -17.08
N LEU A 40 8.25 1.80 -17.66
CA LEU A 40 8.88 1.04 -18.74
C LEU A 40 8.68 1.70 -20.12
N PHE A 41 7.78 2.67 -20.24
CA PHE A 41 7.53 3.48 -21.43
C PHE A 41 7.56 5.00 -21.15
N PRO A 42 8.71 5.61 -20.74
CA PRO A 42 8.81 7.03 -20.34
C PRO A 42 8.46 8.10 -21.37
N ALA A 43 7.92 7.75 -22.52
CA ALA A 43 7.51 8.69 -23.55
C ALA A 43 6.10 8.41 -24.09
N ASP A 44 5.41 7.40 -23.56
CA ASP A 44 4.05 7.04 -23.91
C ASP A 44 3.14 7.17 -22.69
N PRO A 45 2.39 8.28 -22.55
CA PRO A 45 1.59 8.54 -21.34
C PRO A 45 0.35 7.64 -21.22
N LEU A 46 0.24 6.61 -22.05
CA LEU A 46 -0.80 5.59 -22.01
C LEU A 46 -0.26 4.23 -21.58
N GLU A 47 1.04 4.07 -21.33
CA GLU A 47 1.67 2.80 -20.97
C GLU A 47 2.75 3.06 -19.92
N TRP A 48 2.84 2.21 -18.89
CA TRP A 48 3.84 2.38 -17.82
C TRP A 48 4.43 1.04 -17.32
N ILE A 49 3.67 -0.06 -17.45
CA ILE A 49 4.06 -1.43 -17.09
C ILE A 49 4.01 -2.33 -18.33
N ASP A 50 4.91 -3.31 -18.35
CA ASP A 50 5.08 -4.39 -19.33
C ASP A 50 5.33 -5.66 -18.51
N THR A 51 4.29 -6.44 -18.26
CA THR A 51 4.33 -7.58 -17.32
C THR A 51 5.20 -8.72 -17.85
N ASP A 52 5.07 -9.06 -19.13
CA ASP A 52 5.79 -10.18 -19.75
C ASP A 52 7.12 -9.77 -20.43
N LEU A 53 7.38 -8.45 -20.53
CA LEU A 53 8.57 -7.83 -21.10
C LEU A 53 8.72 -8.05 -22.61
N ASP A 54 7.60 -8.16 -23.34
CA ASP A 54 7.60 -8.28 -24.80
C ASP A 54 7.77 -6.95 -25.55
N GLY A 55 7.64 -5.82 -24.84
CA GLY A 55 7.76 -4.46 -25.35
C GLY A 55 6.45 -3.82 -25.78
N ILE A 56 5.30 -4.43 -25.48
CA ILE A 56 3.96 -3.85 -25.57
C ILE A 56 3.50 -3.57 -24.13
N GLY A 57 3.04 -2.35 -23.86
CA GLY A 57 2.55 -2.03 -22.52
C GLY A 57 1.20 -2.69 -22.21
N ASN A 58 0.95 -2.99 -20.93
CA ASN A 58 -0.23 -3.75 -20.50
C ASN A 58 -1.57 -3.15 -20.94
N ASN A 59 -1.68 -1.84 -21.21
CA ASN A 59 -2.94 -1.26 -21.67
C ASN A 59 -3.24 -1.59 -23.14
N SER A 60 -2.21 -1.90 -23.93
CA SER A 60 -2.30 -2.27 -25.34
C SER A 60 -2.03 -3.75 -25.61
N ASP A 61 -1.48 -4.47 -24.63
CA ASP A 61 -1.10 -5.88 -24.77
C ASP A 61 -2.33 -6.81 -24.75
N PRO A 62 -2.53 -7.66 -25.78
CA PRO A 62 -3.57 -8.68 -25.77
C PRO A 62 -3.23 -9.96 -24.97
N ASP A 63 -2.02 -10.12 -24.45
CA ASP A 63 -1.51 -11.32 -23.73
C ASP A 63 -0.58 -10.85 -22.60
N ILE A 64 -1.16 -10.19 -21.58
CA ILE A 64 -0.42 -9.40 -20.57
C ILE A 64 0.63 -10.22 -19.81
N ASP A 65 0.39 -11.51 -19.56
CA ASP A 65 1.32 -12.38 -18.84
C ASP A 65 2.24 -13.22 -19.76
N GLY A 66 2.03 -13.14 -21.07
CA GLY A 66 2.80 -13.82 -22.09
C GLY A 66 2.67 -15.35 -22.06
N ASP A 67 1.60 -15.91 -21.49
CA ASP A 67 1.37 -17.35 -21.43
C ASP A 67 0.90 -17.95 -22.77
N GLY A 68 0.53 -17.09 -23.73
CA GLY A 68 0.06 -17.44 -25.06
C GLY A 68 -1.46 -17.55 -25.19
N LEU A 69 -2.21 -17.16 -24.16
CA LEU A 69 -3.65 -17.01 -24.14
C LEU A 69 -4.01 -15.53 -24.15
N LEU A 70 -4.96 -15.15 -25.02
CA LEU A 70 -5.43 -13.76 -25.03
C LEU A 70 -6.19 -13.44 -23.74
N ASN A 71 -6.02 -12.22 -23.24
CA ASN A 71 -6.63 -11.71 -22.00
C ASN A 71 -8.15 -11.95 -21.95
N GLY A 72 -8.70 -12.29 -20.79
CA GLY A 72 -10.14 -12.52 -20.65
C GLY A 72 -10.99 -11.30 -21.02
N THR A 73 -10.45 -10.09 -20.84
CA THR A 73 -11.12 -8.81 -21.14
C THR A 73 -11.20 -8.47 -22.64
N ASP A 74 -10.37 -9.07 -23.49
CA ASP A 74 -10.37 -8.85 -24.94
C ASP A 74 -11.21 -9.88 -25.74
N GLY A 75 -11.90 -10.77 -25.01
CA GLY A 75 -12.62 -11.90 -25.56
C GLY A 75 -11.77 -13.17 -25.70
N GLY A 76 -10.57 -13.13 -25.13
CA GLY A 76 -9.64 -14.24 -25.05
C GLY A 76 -10.02 -15.36 -24.08
N PRO A 77 -9.34 -16.52 -24.19
CA PRO A 77 -9.59 -17.68 -23.34
C PRO A 77 -8.90 -17.61 -21.97
N ASP A 78 -8.04 -16.62 -21.74
CA ASP A 78 -7.31 -16.49 -20.50
C ASP A 78 -8.24 -16.16 -19.33
N ASN A 79 -7.91 -16.73 -18.18
CA ASN A 79 -8.58 -16.54 -16.92
C ASN A 79 -7.61 -16.13 -15.80
N ASN A 80 -6.39 -15.70 -16.14
CA ASN A 80 -5.37 -15.20 -15.24
C ASN A 80 -4.49 -14.15 -15.95
N ASP A 81 -5.04 -12.95 -16.16
CA ASP A 81 -4.49 -11.92 -17.08
C ASP A 81 -3.10 -11.40 -16.62
N ASP A 82 -2.65 -11.62 -15.38
CA ASP A 82 -1.32 -11.21 -14.91
C ASP A 82 -0.43 -12.37 -14.45
N GLY A 83 -0.90 -13.61 -14.55
CA GLY A 83 -0.10 -14.79 -14.30
C GLY A 83 0.17 -15.09 -12.82
N ASP A 84 -0.59 -14.49 -11.89
CA ASP A 84 -0.36 -14.66 -10.45
C ASP A 84 -0.99 -15.94 -9.84
N LEU A 85 -1.20 -15.97 -8.52
CA LEU A 85 -1.75 -17.13 -7.81
C LEU A 85 -3.29 -17.21 -7.84
N ALA A 86 -3.98 -16.13 -8.19
CA ALA A 86 -5.42 -16.02 -8.30
C ALA A 86 -5.84 -16.05 -9.78
N ILE A 87 -7.05 -16.52 -10.04
CA ILE A 87 -7.65 -16.38 -11.37
C ILE A 87 -8.46 -15.08 -11.38
N ASN A 88 -8.65 -14.45 -12.55
CA ASN A 88 -9.39 -13.20 -12.72
C ASN A 88 -10.74 -13.11 -11.99
N LEU A 89 -11.41 -14.25 -11.77
CA LEU A 89 -12.70 -14.32 -11.07
C LEU A 89 -12.57 -14.12 -9.54
N TYR A 90 -11.43 -14.45 -8.96
CA TYR A 90 -11.14 -14.39 -7.53
C TYR A 90 -10.02 -13.42 -7.19
N ASP A 91 -9.52 -12.71 -8.20
CA ASP A 91 -8.48 -11.72 -8.08
C ASP A 91 -9.10 -10.32 -8.02
N PRO A 92 -8.91 -9.58 -6.92
CA PRO A 92 -9.34 -8.19 -6.81
C PRO A 92 -8.62 -7.25 -7.78
N LEU A 93 -7.37 -7.55 -8.14
CA LEU A 93 -6.52 -6.73 -9.00
C LEU A 93 -5.90 -7.57 -10.14
N PRO A 94 -6.73 -8.05 -11.10
CA PRO A 94 -6.37 -9.01 -12.16
C PRO A 94 -5.44 -8.49 -13.25
N ARG A 95 -4.70 -7.41 -12.98
CA ARG A 95 -3.71 -6.80 -13.87
C ARG A 95 -2.46 -6.38 -13.11
N ASP A 96 -2.40 -6.71 -11.82
CA ASP A 96 -1.29 -6.41 -10.94
C ASP A 96 -0.86 -7.73 -10.29
N PRO A 97 0.15 -8.41 -10.84
CA PRO A 97 0.57 -9.72 -10.35
C PRO A 97 1.19 -9.67 -8.94
N SER A 98 1.37 -8.47 -8.40
CA SER A 98 1.82 -8.26 -7.04
C SER A 98 0.68 -8.15 -6.04
N GLU A 99 -0.58 -8.17 -6.44
CA GLU A 99 -1.73 -7.86 -5.58
C GLU A 99 -2.92 -8.82 -5.74
N TRP A 100 -2.73 -10.09 -5.39
CA TRP A 100 -3.77 -11.14 -5.51
C TRP A 100 -4.88 -11.11 -4.44
N LEU A 101 -4.81 -10.20 -3.45
CA LEU A 101 -5.73 -10.14 -2.31
C LEU A 101 -6.00 -8.68 -1.90
N ASP A 102 -7.25 -8.41 -1.56
CA ASP A 102 -7.78 -7.12 -1.09
C ASP A 102 -8.84 -7.48 -0.03
N THR A 103 -8.50 -7.30 1.25
CA THR A 103 -9.26 -7.85 2.37
C THR A 103 -10.42 -6.95 2.79
N ASP A 104 -10.24 -5.63 2.69
CA ASP A 104 -11.25 -4.63 3.03
C ASP A 104 -12.06 -4.15 1.80
N LEU A 105 -11.62 -4.49 0.59
CA LEU A 105 -12.22 -4.15 -0.70
C LEU A 105 -12.17 -2.65 -1.00
N ASP A 106 -11.14 -1.93 -0.57
CA ASP A 106 -10.95 -0.51 -0.89
C ASP A 106 -10.28 -0.27 -2.25
N GLY A 107 -9.77 -1.34 -2.88
CA GLY A 107 -9.11 -1.33 -4.18
C GLY A 107 -7.60 -1.14 -4.13
N ILE A 108 -7.00 -1.15 -2.94
CA ILE A 108 -5.56 -1.29 -2.72
C ILE A 108 -5.32 -2.73 -2.27
N GLY A 109 -4.44 -3.45 -2.96
CA GLY A 109 -4.13 -4.83 -2.56
C GLY A 109 -3.33 -4.89 -1.27
N ASN A 110 -3.48 -5.99 -0.53
CA ASN A 110 -2.87 -6.20 0.78
C ASN A 110 -1.34 -6.07 0.81
N ASN A 111 -0.62 -6.23 -0.30
CA ASN A 111 0.85 -6.06 -0.27
C ASN A 111 1.26 -4.58 -0.26
N THR A 112 0.40 -3.70 -0.77
CA THR A 112 0.61 -2.25 -0.81
C THR A 112 -0.18 -1.52 0.27
N ASP A 113 -1.35 -2.03 0.66
CA ASP A 113 -2.15 -1.49 1.74
C ASP A 113 -1.38 -1.56 3.07
N THR A 114 -1.70 -0.64 3.97
CA THR A 114 -1.07 -0.51 5.29
C THR A 114 -2.05 -0.75 6.43
N ASP A 115 -3.30 -1.03 6.11
CA ASP A 115 -4.44 -1.27 7.01
C ASP A 115 -5.42 -2.24 6.30
N ASP A 116 -4.96 -3.47 6.09
CA ASP A 116 -5.56 -4.50 5.22
C ASP A 116 -7.04 -4.80 5.52
N ASP A 117 -7.53 -4.53 6.73
CA ASP A 117 -8.93 -4.73 7.13
C ASP A 117 -9.69 -3.42 7.44
N ASN A 118 -8.99 -2.29 7.40
CA ASN A 118 -9.51 -0.93 7.54
C ASN A 118 -10.30 -0.71 8.84
N ASP A 119 -9.83 -1.32 9.92
CA ASP A 119 -10.33 -1.07 11.27
C ASP A 119 -9.75 0.20 11.91
N GLY A 120 -8.71 0.76 11.28
CA GLY A 120 -8.01 1.97 11.67
C GLY A 120 -6.72 1.73 12.46
N VAL A 121 -6.30 0.47 12.63
CA VAL A 121 -5.00 0.07 13.18
C VAL A 121 -4.12 -0.46 12.05
N PRO A 122 -3.01 0.22 11.73
CA PRO A 122 -2.13 -0.23 10.64
C PRO A 122 -1.56 -1.63 10.89
N ASP A 123 -1.36 -2.43 9.84
CA ASP A 123 -0.95 -3.86 9.94
C ASP A 123 0.28 -4.09 10.82
N LEU A 124 1.22 -3.14 10.81
CA LEU A 124 2.44 -3.20 11.63
C LEU A 124 2.16 -3.20 13.13
N LEU A 125 1.01 -2.67 13.53
CA LEU A 125 0.55 -2.54 14.92
C LEU A 125 -0.64 -3.45 15.22
N ASP A 126 -1.16 -4.15 14.22
CA ASP A 126 -2.30 -5.05 14.33
C ASP A 126 -1.86 -6.51 14.52
N VAL A 127 -2.38 -7.19 15.54
CA VAL A 127 -2.10 -8.62 15.76
C VAL A 127 -2.91 -9.52 14.81
N PHE A 128 -4.06 -9.04 14.34
CA PHE A 128 -4.99 -9.70 13.44
C PHE A 128 -5.29 -8.81 12.21
N PRO A 129 -4.29 -8.50 11.36
CA PRO A 129 -4.38 -7.50 10.29
C PRO A 129 -5.45 -7.76 9.21
N LEU A 130 -6.12 -8.91 9.22
CA LEU A 130 -7.14 -9.29 8.23
C LEU A 130 -8.55 -9.38 8.85
N ASN A 131 -8.73 -8.91 10.08
CA ASN A 131 -9.94 -9.04 10.85
C ASN A 131 -10.31 -7.74 11.54
N SER A 132 -11.17 -6.97 10.88
CA SER A 132 -11.59 -5.63 11.32
C SER A 132 -12.38 -5.54 12.63
N LEU A 133 -12.50 -6.65 13.34
CA LEU A 133 -13.10 -6.74 14.66
C LEU A 133 -12.06 -6.98 15.77
N GLU A 134 -10.79 -7.18 15.46
CA GLU A 134 -9.75 -7.50 16.44
C GLU A 134 -8.41 -6.86 16.05
N SER A 135 -7.76 -6.17 16.98
CA SER A 135 -6.42 -5.60 16.76
C SER A 135 -5.41 -5.92 17.86
N LEU A 136 -5.87 -6.48 18.98
CA LEU A 136 -5.08 -6.77 20.17
C LEU A 136 -5.26 -8.20 20.64
N ASP A 137 -4.17 -8.78 21.15
CA ASP A 137 -4.10 -10.08 21.85
C ASP A 137 -3.22 -9.85 23.09
N THR A 138 -3.83 -9.50 24.22
CA THR A 138 -3.11 -9.03 25.41
C THR A 138 -2.35 -10.17 26.10
N ASP A 139 -2.91 -11.39 26.14
CA ASP A 139 -2.31 -12.54 26.80
C ASP A 139 -1.55 -13.49 25.84
N LEU A 140 -1.65 -13.24 24.54
CA LEU A 140 -0.97 -13.94 23.45
C LEU A 140 -1.44 -15.39 23.27
N ASP A 141 -2.73 -15.65 23.52
CA ASP A 141 -3.33 -16.97 23.33
C ASP A 141 -3.82 -17.23 21.88
N GLY A 142 -3.87 -16.16 21.05
CA GLY A 142 -4.28 -16.19 19.66
C GLY A 142 -5.77 -15.88 19.42
N ILE A 143 -6.52 -15.52 20.46
CA ILE A 143 -7.88 -14.99 20.38
C ILE A 143 -7.81 -13.47 20.63
N GLY A 144 -8.40 -12.68 19.75
CA GLY A 144 -8.38 -11.23 19.93
C GLY A 144 -9.22 -10.79 21.13
N ASN A 145 -8.82 -9.69 21.79
CA ASN A 145 -9.43 -9.22 23.03
C ASN A 145 -10.95 -8.98 22.95
N ASN A 146 -11.52 -8.67 21.77
CA ASN A 146 -12.97 -8.48 21.66
C ASN A 146 -13.74 -9.82 21.65
N ALA A 147 -13.08 -10.92 21.28
CA ALA A 147 -13.62 -12.28 21.25
C ALA A 147 -13.18 -13.13 22.45
N ASP A 148 -12.06 -12.79 23.08
CA ASP A 148 -11.59 -13.42 24.30
C ASP A 148 -12.45 -13.00 25.50
N SER A 149 -12.56 -13.90 26.48
CA SER A 149 -13.33 -13.68 27.70
C SER A 149 -12.46 -13.55 28.95
N ASP A 150 -11.14 -13.68 28.83
CA ASP A 150 -10.12 -13.56 29.87
C ASP A 150 -8.87 -12.89 29.24
N ASP A 151 -9.04 -11.66 28.72
CA ASP A 151 -8.11 -11.01 27.79
C ASP A 151 -6.70 -10.77 28.37
N ASP A 152 -6.54 -10.76 29.69
CA ASP A 152 -5.26 -10.62 30.37
C ASP A 152 -4.66 -11.93 30.91
N GLY A 153 -5.36 -13.06 30.70
CA GLY A 153 -4.94 -14.40 31.07
C GLY A 153 -4.71 -14.59 32.57
N ASP A 154 -5.34 -13.78 33.43
CA ASP A 154 -5.19 -13.87 34.88
C ASP A 154 -6.06 -14.97 35.53
N GLY A 155 -6.97 -15.56 34.73
CA GLY A 155 -7.89 -16.61 35.14
C GLY A 155 -9.24 -16.07 35.65
N VAL A 156 -9.53 -14.79 35.45
CA VAL A 156 -10.78 -14.11 35.80
C VAL A 156 -11.40 -13.54 34.54
N LEU A 157 -12.66 -13.91 34.27
CA LEU A 157 -13.35 -13.41 33.09
C LEU A 157 -13.52 -11.88 33.12
N ASP A 158 -13.38 -11.21 31.97
CA ASP A 158 -13.45 -9.74 31.80
C ASP A 158 -14.72 -9.09 32.35
N VAL A 159 -15.77 -9.89 32.53
CA VAL A 159 -17.03 -9.46 33.14
C VAL A 159 -16.94 -9.23 34.65
N TYR A 160 -15.78 -9.47 35.30
CA TYR A 160 -15.58 -9.41 36.75
C TYR A 160 -14.51 -8.43 37.23
#